data_AF-A0A1L9VHU0-F1
#
_entry.id   AF-A0A1L9VHU0-F1
#
_cell.length_a   1.000
_cell.length_b   1.000
_cell.length_c   1.000
_cell.angle_alpha   90.00
_cell.angle_beta   90.00
_cell.angle_gamma   90.00
#
_symmetry.space_group_name_H-M   'P 1'
#
loop_
_entity.id
_entity.type
_entity.pdbx_description
1 polymer ?
#
loop_
_entity_poly.entity_id
_entity_poly.type
_entity_poly.pdbx_seq_one_letter_code
_entity_poly.pdbx_strand_id
1 'polypeptide(L)'
;MPDYIKYKLLIRYGNYAAYETYDKDIQEILGTKYGELGATDIQPSYVGPSLPLLSISSFEAPDDVPLDELKDVILGENITTDIQPMGEYRQYRYS
;
A
#
# COMPACT_ATOMS: atom_id res chain seq x y z
N MET A 1 -17.67 4.62 14.93
CA MET A 1 -17.10 4.27 13.62
C MET A 1 -15.63 4.00 13.86
N PRO A 2 -15.06 2.91 13.32
CA PRO A 2 -13.61 2.70 13.43
C PRO A 2 -12.89 3.89 12.81
N ASP A 3 -11.85 4.35 13.48
CA ASP A 3 -10.95 5.37 12.96
C ASP A 3 -10.11 4.72 11.86
N TYR A 4 -9.97 5.40 10.72
CA TYR A 4 -9.18 4.91 9.59
C TYR A 4 -7.92 5.75 9.46
N ILE A 5 -6.78 5.08 9.34
CA ILE A 5 -5.50 5.74 9.07
C ILE A 5 -5.23 5.63 7.58
N LYS A 6 -4.88 6.77 6.97
CA LYS A 6 -4.40 6.80 5.59
C LYS A 6 -2.93 6.39 5.54
N TYR A 7 -2.61 5.46 4.66
CA TYR A 7 -1.28 4.95 4.41
C TYR A 7 -0.85 5.25 2.98
N LYS A 8 0.44 5.54 2.82
CA LYS A 8 1.12 5.55 1.53
C LYS A 8 1.76 4.18 1.32
N LEU A 9 1.54 3.61 0.15
CA LEU A 9 2.10 2.34 -0.28
C LEU A 9 3.07 2.57 -1.44
N LEU A 10 4.32 2.14 -1.27
CA LEU A 10 5.28 2.03 -2.35
C LEU A 10 5.43 0.56 -2.72
N ILE A 11 5.33 0.27 -4.01
CA ILE A 11 5.44 -1.07 -4.58
C ILE A 11 6.68 -1.06 -5.47
N ARG A 12 7.67 -1.87 -5.11
CA ARG A 12 8.92 -2.02 -5.83
C ARG A 12 8.95 -3.38 -6.49
N TYR A 13 9.05 -3.39 -7.80
CA TYR A 13 9.30 -4.61 -8.57
C TYR A 13 10.81 -4.87 -8.59
N GLY A 14 11.23 -6.06 -8.16
CA GLY A 14 12.64 -6.45 -8.13
C GLY A 14 13.24 -6.64 -9.52
N ASN A 15 12.41 -6.88 -10.53
CA ASN A 15 12.82 -7.05 -11.92
C ASN A 15 11.65 -6.73 -12.88
N TYR A 16 11.96 -6.62 -14.18
CA TYR A 16 10.97 -6.35 -15.22
C TYR A 16 9.98 -7.51 -15.43
N ALA A 17 10.37 -8.77 -15.19
CA ALA A 17 9.45 -9.89 -15.32
C ALA A 17 8.32 -9.81 -14.28
N ALA A 18 8.62 -9.38 -13.05
CA ALA A 18 7.63 -9.14 -12.00
C ALA A 18 6.71 -7.96 -12.37
N TYR A 19 7.28 -6.88 -12.93
CA TYR A 19 6.49 -5.76 -13.45
C TYR A 19 5.50 -6.22 -14.53
N GLU A 20 5.97 -6.91 -15.58
CA GLU A 20 5.10 -7.38 -16.67
C GLU A 20 4.07 -8.42 -16.21
N THR A 21 4.39 -9.21 -15.19
CA THR A 21 3.49 -10.23 -14.64
C THR A 21 2.39 -9.61 -13.79
N TYR A 22 2.74 -8.69 -12.89
CA TYR A 22 1.85 -8.23 -11.84
C TYR A 22 1.27 -6.84 -12.07
N ASP A 23 1.92 -5.93 -12.83
CA ASP A 23 1.49 -4.53 -12.94
C ASP A 23 0.08 -4.38 -13.54
N LYS A 24 -0.27 -5.25 -14.49
CA LYS A 24 -1.62 -5.27 -15.10
C LYS A 24 -2.74 -5.61 -14.10
N ASP A 25 -2.43 -6.42 -13.09
CA ASP A 25 -3.38 -6.93 -12.09
C ASP A 25 -3.12 -6.31 -10.70
N ILE A 26 -2.12 -5.43 -10.56
CA ILE A 26 -1.64 -4.95 -9.27
C ILE A 26 -2.76 -4.28 -8.48
N GLN A 27 -3.66 -3.56 -9.16
CA GLN A 27 -4.82 -2.93 -8.53
C GLN A 27 -5.78 -3.94 -7.91
N GLU A 28 -6.07 -5.04 -8.60
CA GLU A 28 -6.93 -6.10 -8.10
C GLU A 28 -6.26 -6.86 -6.94
N ILE A 29 -4.95 -7.09 -7.05
CA ILE A 29 -4.15 -7.74 -6.00
C ILE A 29 -4.16 -6.87 -4.73
N LEU A 30 -3.96 -5.56 -4.86
CA LEU A 30 -4.05 -4.63 -3.73
C LEU A 30 -5.43 -4.65 -3.10
N GLY A 31 -6.48 -4.56 -3.93
CA GLY A 31 -7.87 -4.61 -3.51
C GLY A 31 -8.20 -5.87 -2.72
N THR A 32 -7.72 -7.01 -3.20
CA THR A 32 -7.92 -8.30 -2.54
C THR A 32 -7.14 -8.37 -1.24
N LYS A 33 -5.82 -8.21 -1.29
CA LYS A 33 -4.92 -8.46 -0.14
C LYS A 33 -5.13 -7.47 1.00
N TYR A 34 -5.23 -6.18 0.70
CA TYR A 34 -5.47 -5.18 1.73
C TYR A 34 -6.96 -5.14 2.12
N GLY A 35 -7.88 -5.47 1.21
CA GLY A 35 -9.31 -5.60 1.52
C GLY A 35 -9.60 -6.71 2.54
N GLU A 36 -8.84 -7.81 2.52
CA GLU A 36 -8.89 -8.87 3.56
C GLU A 36 -8.54 -8.34 4.96
N LEU A 37 -7.70 -7.30 5.03
CA LEU A 37 -7.35 -6.59 6.26
C LEU A 37 -8.31 -5.43 6.58
N GLY A 38 -9.40 -5.29 5.83
CA GLY A 38 -10.38 -4.21 6.01
C GLY A 38 -9.94 -2.87 5.43
N ALA A 39 -8.93 -2.83 4.56
CA ALA A 39 -8.54 -1.61 3.88
C ALA A 39 -9.59 -1.15 2.87
N THR A 40 -9.74 0.16 2.76
CA THR A 40 -10.68 0.86 1.89
C THR A 40 -9.97 2.02 1.16
N ASP A 41 -10.68 2.68 0.24
CA ASP A 41 -10.15 3.84 -0.52
C ASP A 41 -8.79 3.60 -1.18
N ILE A 42 -8.58 2.38 -1.71
CA ILE A 42 -7.33 2.02 -2.39
C ILE A 42 -7.25 2.81 -3.69
N GLN A 43 -6.32 3.75 -3.73
CA GLN A 43 -6.10 4.64 -4.86
C GLN A 43 -5.33 3.91 -5.98
N PRO A 44 -5.59 4.26 -7.26
CA PRO A 44 -4.89 3.69 -8.38
C PRO A 44 -3.38 3.90 -8.26
N SER A 45 -2.62 2.85 -8.54
CA SER A 45 -1.16 2.87 -8.50
C SER A 45 -0.63 3.60 -9.72
N TYR A 46 0.24 4.57 -9.49
CA TYR A 46 0.91 5.30 -10.55
C TYR A 46 2.37 4.85 -10.66
N VAL A 47 2.79 4.46 -11.87
CA VAL A 47 4.18 4.17 -12.21
C VAL A 47 4.86 5.48 -12.58
N GLY A 48 5.97 5.80 -11.92
CA GLY A 48 6.75 6.98 -12.27
C GLY A 48 7.45 6.82 -13.63
N PRO A 49 7.39 7.79 -14.56
CA PRO A 49 8.03 7.68 -15.87
C PRO A 49 9.56 7.50 -15.80
N SER A 50 10.18 7.94 -14.71
CA SER A 50 11.63 7.80 -14.47
C SER A 50 12.01 6.53 -13.71
N LEU A 51 11.03 5.81 -13.13
CA LEU A 51 11.24 4.63 -12.30
C LEU A 51 10.15 3.59 -12.63
N PRO A 52 10.27 2.86 -13.76
CA PRO A 52 9.24 1.92 -14.21
C PRO A 52 9.00 0.76 -13.25
N LEU A 53 9.97 0.47 -12.38
CA LEU A 53 9.88 -0.59 -11.36
C LEU A 53 9.36 -0.07 -10.00
N LEU A 54 8.87 1.16 -9.94
CA LEU A 54 8.31 1.76 -8.74
C LEU A 54 6.90 2.27 -9.03
N SER A 55 5.93 1.66 -8.36
CA SER A 55 4.55 2.10 -8.32
C SER A 55 4.22 2.70 -6.96
N ILE A 56 3.45 3.78 -6.95
CA ILE A 56 3.02 4.44 -5.72
C ILE A 56 1.50 4.42 -5.67
N SER A 57 0.95 4.03 -4.52
CA SER A 57 -0.48 4.01 -4.22
C SER A 57 -0.71 4.53 -2.79
N SER A 58 -1.97 4.66 -2.40
CA SER A 58 -2.37 4.97 -1.03
C SER A 58 -3.69 4.28 -0.74
N PHE A 59 -3.91 3.91 0.52
CA PHE A 59 -5.14 3.29 0.97
C PHE A 59 -5.45 3.73 2.40
N GLU A 60 -6.65 3.44 2.87
CA GLU A 60 -7.06 3.62 4.26
C GLU A 60 -7.22 2.26 4.91
N ALA A 61 -6.77 2.10 6.15
CA ALA A 61 -7.01 0.88 6.91
C ALA A 61 -7.45 1.22 8.34
N PRO A 62 -8.21 0.34 9.01
CA PRO A 62 -8.66 0.57 10.38
C PRO A 62 -7.46 0.75 11.33
N ASP A 63 -7.54 1.67 12.30
CA ASP A 63 -6.51 1.89 13.34
C ASP A 63 -6.24 0.65 14.22
N ASP A 64 -7.20 -0.29 14.27
CA ASP A 64 -7.07 -1.57 14.98
C ASP A 64 -6.12 -2.56 14.25
N VAL A 65 -5.88 -2.36 12.95
CA VAL A 65 -4.96 -3.21 12.17
C VAL A 65 -3.54 -2.72 12.38
N PRO A 66 -2.64 -3.55 12.97
CA PRO A 66 -1.28 -3.13 13.22
C PRO A 66 -0.51 -2.97 11.91
N LEU A 67 0.32 -1.94 11.85
CA LEU A 67 1.14 -1.62 10.67
C LEU A 67 2.02 -2.79 10.21
N ASP A 68 2.45 -3.65 11.13
CA ASP A 68 3.25 -4.84 10.80
C ASP A 68 2.47 -5.83 9.92
N GLU A 69 1.18 -6.05 10.20
CA GLU A 69 0.32 -6.92 9.38
C GLU A 69 0.14 -6.35 7.97
N LEU A 70 -0.02 -5.03 7.85
CA LEU A 70 -0.07 -4.36 6.55
C LEU A 70 1.24 -4.56 5.78
N LYS A 71 2.40 -4.48 6.47
CA LYS A 71 3.72 -4.63 5.85
C LYS A 71 4.07 -6.06 5.47
N ASP A 72 3.51 -7.05 6.16
CA ASP A 72 3.72 -8.47 5.87
C ASP A 72 2.97 -8.93 4.60
N VAL A 73 2.08 -8.08 4.05
CA VAL A 73 1.33 -8.38 2.82
C VAL A 73 2.26 -8.64 1.64
N ILE A 74 2.26 -9.88 1.17
CA ILE A 74 2.95 -10.32 -0.04
C ILE A 74 2.03 -10.14 -1.25
N LEU A 75 2.39 -9.22 -2.14
CA LEU A 75 1.65 -8.95 -3.39
C LEU A 75 2.03 -9.91 -4.53
N GLY A 76 3.23 -10.48 -4.48
CA GLY A 76 3.73 -11.39 -5.50
C GLY A 76 5.21 -11.68 -5.33
N GLU A 77 5.72 -12.61 -6.13
CA GLU A 77 7.15 -12.94 -6.13
C GLU A 77 7.97 -11.78 -6.67
N ASN A 78 9.12 -11.50 -6.05
CA ASN A 78 9.99 -10.36 -6.40
C ASN A 78 9.29 -8.99 -6.31
N ILE A 79 8.25 -8.85 -5.50
CA ILE A 79 7.65 -7.55 -5.15
C ILE A 79 8.00 -7.22 -3.70
N THR A 80 8.43 -5.99 -3.46
CA THR A 80 8.63 -5.44 -2.12
C THR A 80 7.70 -4.27 -1.92
N THR A 81 7.01 -4.27 -0.78
CA THR A 81 6.12 -3.19 -0.36
C THR A 81 6.78 -2.37 0.74
N ASP A 82 6.57 -1.06 0.71
CA ASP A 82 6.93 -0.17 1.82
C ASP A 82 5.70 0.66 2.17
N ILE A 83 5.26 0.57 3.42
CA ILE A 83 4.05 1.21 3.92
C ILE A 83 4.42 2.21 4.98
N GLN A 84 3.96 3.44 4.77
CA GLN A 84 4.18 4.54 5.69
C GLN A 84 2.83 5.18 6.02
N PRO A 85 2.49 5.36 7.31
CA PRO A 85 1.34 6.17 7.67
C PRO A 85 1.53 7.55 7.08
N MET A 86 0.53 8.03 6.35
CA MET A 86 0.61 9.30 5.64
C MET A 86 0.52 10.51 6.57
N GLY A 87 0.43 10.26 7.88
CA GLY A 87 0.34 11.24 8.94
C GLY A 87 -0.88 12.12 8.75
N GLU A 88 -1.95 11.84 9.48
CA GLU A 88 -2.58 12.98 10.13
C GLU A 88 -1.50 13.59 11.02
N TYR A 89 -1.34 14.91 10.96
CA TYR A 89 -0.72 15.65 12.05
C TYR A 89 -1.49 15.27 13.31
N ARG A 90 -1.08 14.20 14.01
CA ARG A 90 -1.42 14.01 15.42
C ARG A 90 -0.79 15.22 16.09
N GLN A 91 -1.57 16.30 16.16
CA GLN A 91 -1.33 17.39 17.06
C GLN A 91 -1.01 16.70 18.38
N TYR A 92 0.23 16.82 18.83
CA TYR A 92 0.58 16.58 20.21
C TYR A 92 -0.21 17.61 21.04
N ARG A 93 -1.50 17.35 21.26
CA ARG A 93 -2.26 17.90 22.37
C ARG A 93 -1.96 17.00 23.56
N TYR A 94 -0.94 17.40 24.29
CA TYR A 94 -0.92 17.34 25.76
C TYR A 94 -0.35 18.70 26.17
N SER A 95 -1.21 19.65 26.56
CA SER A 95 -1.80 19.81 27.92
C SER A 95 -0.75 20.14 28.95
#